data_AF-A0A8T6N9S3-F1
#
_entry.id   AF-A0A8T6N9S3-F1
#
_cell.length_a   1.000
_cell.length_b   1.000
_cell.length_c   1.000
_cell.angle_alpha   90.00
_cell.angle_beta   90.00
_cell.angle_gamma   90.00
#
_symmetry.space_group_name_H-M   'P 1'
#
loop_
_entity.id
_entity.type
_entity.pdbx_description
1 polymer ?
#
loop_
_entity_poly.entity_id
_entity_poly.type
_entity_poly.pdbx_seq_one_letter_code
_entity_poly.pdbx_strand_id
1 'polypeptide(L)'
;MAKKRIRIDLEDSDGAKYNFNIEGNITRDKVIKIFELMNLMNIEDQDEAPQLDSVGAKIWHIVDKYYPMGNFTSNEILEKYEDEYNEPIKLSIISTYLARFNTKGRINRLRQGKAWVYQIAKIPQKTD
;
A
#
# COMPACT_ATOMS: atom_id res chain seq x y z
N MET A 1 -0.61 -8.72 31.66
CA MET A 1 -0.93 -8.10 30.35
C MET A 1 0.38 -7.82 29.62
N ALA A 2 0.52 -8.29 28.38
CA ALA A 2 1.75 -8.12 27.61
C ALA A 2 1.96 -6.64 27.28
N LYS A 3 3.01 -6.03 27.85
CA LYS A 3 3.42 -4.66 27.53
C LYS A 3 4.07 -4.67 26.15
N LYS A 4 3.51 -3.92 25.20
CA LYS A 4 4.11 -3.76 23.87
C LYS A 4 5.21 -2.71 23.96
N ARG A 5 6.36 -2.99 23.36
CA ARG A 5 7.50 -2.08 23.29
C ARG A 5 7.91 -1.89 21.84
N ILE A 6 8.14 -0.64 21.45
CA ILE A 6 8.70 -0.27 20.15
C ILE A 6 9.92 0.61 20.41
N ARG A 7 11.01 0.33 19.69
CA ARG A 7 12.21 1.16 19.65
C ARG A 7 12.41 1.62 18.20
N ILE A 8 12.62 2.91 18.00
CA ILE A 8 12.86 3.52 16.70
C ILE A 8 14.14 4.36 16.83
N ASP A 9 15.12 4.07 15.99
CA ASP A 9 16.36 4.81 15.88
C ASP A 9 16.36 5.54 14.53
N LEU A 10 16.50 6.86 14.55
CA LEU A 10 16.43 7.72 13.36
C LEU A 10 17.69 8.60 13.29
N GLU A 11 18.09 8.97 12.08
CA GLU A 11 19.21 9.87 11.81
C GLU A 11 18.80 10.82 10.68
N ASP A 12 18.84 12.13 10.94
CA ASP A 12 18.51 13.17 9.97
C ASP A 12 19.71 13.42 9.02
N SER A 13 19.41 14.01 7.86
CA SER A 13 20.32 14.55 6.85
C SER A 13 21.39 15.50 7.42
N ASP A 14 21.09 16.20 8.52
CA ASP A 14 22.02 17.08 9.25
C ASP A 14 22.89 16.31 10.29
N GLY A 15 22.79 14.97 10.33
CA GLY A 15 23.55 14.10 11.23
C GLY A 15 23.01 13.99 12.66
N ALA A 16 21.82 14.53 12.92
CA ALA A 16 21.17 14.45 14.22
C ALA A 16 20.55 13.05 14.43
N LYS A 17 20.92 12.38 15.53
CA LYS A 17 20.41 11.05 15.86
C LYS A 17 19.31 11.12 16.93
N TYR A 18 18.20 10.43 16.69
CA TYR A 18 17.04 10.38 17.57
C TYR A 18 16.72 8.93 17.94
N ASN A 19 16.49 8.67 19.24
CA ASN A 19 16.10 7.35 19.74
C ASN A 19 14.76 7.47 20.47
N PHE A 20 13.74 6.78 19.97
CA PHE A 20 12.41 6.71 20.57
C PHE A 20 12.20 5.34 21.20
N ASN A 21 12.04 5.30 22.53
CA ASN A 21 11.61 4.09 23.26
C ASN A 21 10.19 4.29 23.78
N ILE A 22 9.27 3.45 23.32
CA ILE A 22 7.86 3.53 23.67
C ILE A 22 7.41 2.21 24.28
N GLU A 23 6.95 2.26 25.53
CA GLU A 23 6.46 1.09 26.26
C GLU A 23 5.03 1.34 26.77
N GLY A 24 4.14 0.36 26.57
CA GLY A 24 2.78 0.39 27.14
C GLY A 24 1.70 -0.06 26.17
N ASN A 25 0.49 0.52 26.30
CA ASN A 25 -0.61 0.25 25.37
C ASN A 25 -0.43 1.07 24.09
N ILE A 26 0.17 0.42 23.09
CA ILE A 26 0.40 0.97 21.75
C ILE A 26 -0.81 0.62 20.89
N THR A 27 -1.60 1.63 20.55
CA THR A 27 -2.77 1.55 19.66
C THR A 27 -2.44 2.15 18.29
N ARG A 28 -3.24 1.83 17.27
CA ARG A 28 -3.03 2.33 15.90
C ARG A 28 -2.94 3.85 15.84
N ASP A 29 -3.81 4.56 16.56
CA ASP A 29 -3.82 6.03 16.59
C ASP A 29 -2.53 6.63 17.18
N LYS A 30 -1.90 5.94 18.13
CA LYS A 30 -0.62 6.38 18.69
C LYS A 30 0.51 6.23 17.67
N VAL A 31 0.46 5.19 16.83
CA VAL A 31 1.43 4.97 15.76
C VAL A 31 1.31 6.06 14.69
N ILE A 32 0.09 6.46 14.31
CA ILE A 32 -0.15 7.54 13.33
C ILE A 32 0.42 8.88 13.84
N LYS A 33 0.20 9.22 15.11
CA LYS A 33 0.73 10.47 15.69
C LYS A 33 2.26 10.52 15.73
N ILE A 34 2.92 9.37 15.93
CA ILE A 34 4.38 9.29 15.87
C ILE A 34 4.86 9.57 14.46
N PHE A 35 4.18 9.02 13.46
CA PHE A 35 4.48 9.27 12.06
C PHE A 35 4.30 10.75 11.68
N GLU A 36 3.24 11.40 12.15
CA GLU A 36 3.04 12.85 11.99
C GLU A 36 4.18 13.66 12.64
N LEU A 37 4.62 13.28 13.84
CA LEU A 37 5.76 13.91 14.53
C LEU A 37 7.08 13.75 13.77
N MET A 38 7.33 12.58 13.19
CA MET A 38 8.53 12.33 12.35
C MET A 38 8.52 13.23 11.10
N ASN A 39 7.36 13.36 10.45
CA ASN A 39 7.20 14.27 9.30
C ASN A 39 7.43 15.75 9.68
N LEU A 40 6.95 16.18 10.85
CA LEU A 40 7.13 17.57 11.32
C LEU A 40 8.58 17.92 11.62
N MET A 41 9.38 16.93 12.03
CA MET A 41 10.79 17.14 12.33
C MET A 41 11.68 17.04 11.09
N ASN A 42 11.12 16.71 9.91
CA ASN A 42 11.84 16.62 8.64
C ASN A 42 13.10 15.72 8.72
N ILE A 43 13.08 14.72 9.61
CA ILE A 43 14.21 13.85 9.99
C ILE A 43 14.56 12.83 8.88
N GLU A 44 13.80 12.78 7.80
CA GLU A 44 14.05 11.87 6.69
C GLU A 44 14.38 12.67 5.44
N ASP A 45 15.64 12.54 4.98
CA ASP A 45 15.83 12.35 3.54
C ASP A 45 14.88 11.21 3.16
N GLN A 46 13.87 11.57 2.38
CA GLN A 46 12.65 10.83 2.08
C GLN A 46 12.87 9.33 1.78
N ASP A 47 12.86 8.45 2.78
CA ASP A 47 12.68 7.01 2.56
C ASP A 47 12.21 6.32 3.85
N GLU A 48 11.17 5.49 3.71
CA GLU A 48 10.57 4.57 4.72
C GLU A 48 9.30 4.98 5.50
N ALA A 49 8.44 5.79 4.88
CA ALA A 49 7.03 5.42 4.81
C ALA A 49 6.86 4.33 3.74
N PRO A 50 5.83 3.45 3.76
CA PRO A 50 5.45 2.73 2.54
C PRO A 50 4.97 3.79 1.54
N GLN A 51 5.91 4.36 0.78
CA GLN A 51 5.64 5.34 -0.26
C GLN A 51 4.64 4.69 -1.21
N LEU A 52 3.40 5.19 -1.17
CA LEU A 52 2.43 5.00 -2.25
C LEU A 52 2.84 5.85 -3.46
N ASP A 53 4.14 6.09 -3.71
CA ASP A 53 4.60 6.98 -4.78
C ASP A 53 4.72 6.26 -6.11
N SER A 54 4.87 4.94 -6.11
CA SER A 54 4.80 4.18 -7.35
C SER A 54 3.35 3.98 -7.79
N VAL A 55 3.08 4.22 -9.07
CA VAL A 55 1.79 3.94 -9.71
C VAL A 55 1.32 2.51 -9.41
N GLY A 56 2.25 1.54 -9.38
CA GLY A 56 1.93 0.16 -9.01
C GLY A 56 1.44 0.00 -7.56
N ALA A 57 2.06 0.69 -6.60
CA ALA A 57 1.62 0.65 -5.20
C ALA A 57 0.24 1.28 -5.02
N LYS A 58 -0.02 2.43 -5.65
CA LYS A 58 -1.34 3.08 -5.66
C LYS A 58 -2.44 2.18 -6.25
N ILE A 59 -2.16 1.54 -7.39
CA ILE A 59 -3.09 0.59 -8.02
C ILE A 59 -3.34 -0.61 -7.10
N TRP A 60 -2.29 -1.16 -6.48
CA TRP A 60 -2.44 -2.28 -5.56
C TRP A 60 -3.27 -1.90 -4.33
N HIS A 61 -3.07 -0.69 -3.78
CA HIS A 61 -3.85 -0.19 -2.66
C HIS A 61 -5.35 -0.13 -2.99
N ILE A 62 -5.73 0.36 -4.18
CA ILE A 62 -7.13 0.39 -4.62
C ILE A 62 -7.69 -1.04 -4.71
N VAL A 63 -6.95 -1.96 -5.33
CA VAL A 63 -7.38 -3.36 -5.47
C VAL A 63 -7.62 -3.99 -4.10
N ASP A 64 -6.68 -3.85 -3.17
CA ASP A 64 -6.75 -4.43 -1.83
C ASP A 64 -7.87 -3.80 -0.97
N LYS A 65 -8.02 -2.47 -1.06
CA LYS A 65 -9.01 -1.71 -0.28
C LYS A 65 -10.45 -1.93 -0.78
N TYR A 66 -10.68 -1.91 -2.09
CA TYR A 66 -12.03 -1.89 -2.67
C TYR A 66 -12.48 -3.24 -3.23
N TYR A 67 -11.54 -4.13 -3.59
CA TYR A 67 -11.85 -5.43 -4.19
C TYR A 67 -11.20 -6.61 -3.47
N PRO A 68 -11.26 -6.70 -2.11
CA PRO A 68 -10.59 -7.77 -1.37
C PRO A 68 -11.13 -9.17 -1.69
N MET A 69 -12.41 -9.29 -2.06
CA MET A 69 -13.05 -10.55 -2.46
C MET A 69 -13.86 -10.44 -3.76
N GLY A 70 -13.91 -9.24 -4.36
CA GLY A 70 -14.67 -8.94 -5.55
C GLY A 70 -13.87 -9.13 -6.85
N ASN A 71 -14.60 -9.21 -7.95
CA ASN A 71 -14.02 -9.08 -9.28
C ASN A 71 -13.94 -7.60 -9.67
N PHE A 72 -12.95 -7.25 -10.48
CA PHE A 72 -12.77 -5.89 -10.97
C PHE A 72 -12.18 -5.87 -12.37
N THR A 73 -12.38 -4.76 -13.07
CA THR A 73 -11.87 -4.49 -14.40
C THR A 73 -10.86 -3.35 -14.38
N SER A 74 -10.12 -3.19 -15.47
CA SER A 74 -9.18 -2.07 -15.60
C SER A 74 -9.87 -0.69 -15.57
N ASN A 75 -11.14 -0.60 -16.01
CA ASN A 75 -11.91 0.66 -15.98
C ASN A 75 -12.33 1.01 -14.55
N GLU A 76 -12.79 0.03 -13.77
CA GLU A 76 -13.18 0.28 -12.37
C GLU A 76 -11.99 0.70 -11.50
N ILE A 77 -10.80 0.18 -11.77
CA ILE A 77 -9.57 0.62 -11.11
C ILE A 77 -9.16 2.02 -11.57
N LEU A 78 -9.40 2.38 -12.84
CA LEU A 78 -9.13 3.72 -13.36
C LEU A 78 -9.98 4.76 -12.65
N GLU A 79 -11.29 4.57 -12.63
CA GLU A 79 -12.22 5.50 -11.97
C GLU A 79 -11.85 5.66 -10.48
N LYS A 80 -11.59 4.55 -9.77
CA LYS A 80 -11.18 4.62 -8.36
C LYS A 80 -9.82 5.28 -8.14
N TYR A 81 -8.91 5.18 -9.10
CA TYR A 81 -7.61 5.85 -9.00
C TYR A 81 -7.76 7.35 -9.12
N GLU A 82 -8.52 7.80 -10.12
CA GLU A 82 -8.78 9.22 -10.34
C GLU A 82 -9.60 9.81 -9.19
N ASP A 83 -10.57 9.08 -8.64
CA ASP A 83 -11.36 9.51 -7.47
C ASP A 83 -10.51 9.63 -6.19
N GLU A 84 -9.63 8.66 -5.90
CA GLU A 84 -8.89 8.59 -4.63
C GLU A 84 -7.69 9.55 -4.60
N TYR A 85 -6.96 9.63 -5.72
CA TYR A 85 -5.71 10.38 -5.80
C TYR A 85 -5.86 11.70 -6.55
N ASN A 86 -7.03 11.96 -7.16
CA ASN A 86 -7.29 13.17 -7.97
C ASN A 86 -6.23 13.39 -9.07
N GLU A 87 -5.69 12.28 -9.58
CA GLU A 87 -4.60 12.22 -10.56
C GLU A 87 -5.08 11.49 -11.81
N PRO A 88 -5.07 12.13 -13.00
CA PRO A 88 -5.48 11.46 -14.23
C PRO A 88 -4.43 10.43 -14.69
N ILE A 89 -4.88 9.25 -15.11
CA ILE A 89 -4.00 8.18 -15.56
C ILE A 89 -4.56 7.45 -16.79
N LYS A 90 -3.67 7.00 -17.68
CA LYS A 90 -4.10 6.25 -18.87
C LYS A 90 -4.52 4.82 -18.48
N LEU A 91 -5.66 4.36 -19.01
CA LEU A 91 -6.14 2.98 -18.86
C LEU A 91 -5.08 1.92 -19.24
N SER A 92 -4.23 2.20 -20.22
CA SER A 92 -3.14 1.31 -20.64
C SER A 92 -2.08 1.09 -19.56
N ILE A 93 -1.81 2.10 -18.73
CA ILE A 93 -0.88 2.00 -17.60
C ILE A 93 -1.46 1.05 -16.55
N ILE A 94 -2.73 1.23 -16.19
CA ILE A 94 -3.43 0.34 -15.25
C ILE A 94 -3.43 -1.10 -15.78
N SER A 95 -3.80 -1.28 -17.05
CA SER A 95 -3.80 -2.60 -17.69
C SER A 95 -2.42 -3.27 -17.65
N THR A 96 -1.35 -2.49 -17.84
CA THR A 96 0.04 -2.97 -17.74
C THR A 96 0.38 -3.44 -16.34
N TYR A 97 0.00 -2.69 -15.30
CA TYR A 97 0.23 -3.10 -13.91
C TYR A 97 -0.62 -4.30 -13.49
N LEU A 98 -1.88 -4.36 -13.88
CA LEU A 98 -2.73 -5.54 -13.64
C LEU A 98 -2.18 -6.79 -14.33
N ALA A 99 -1.68 -6.66 -15.56
CA ALA A 99 -1.00 -7.77 -16.23
C ALA A 99 0.25 -8.23 -15.45
N ARG A 100 1.06 -7.31 -14.93
CA ARG A 100 2.23 -7.63 -14.08
C ARG A 100 1.82 -8.31 -12.78
N PHE A 101 0.74 -7.87 -12.13
CA PHE A 101 0.23 -8.52 -10.92
C PHE A 101 -0.24 -9.94 -11.20
N ASN A 102 -0.86 -10.17 -12.36
CA ASN A 102 -1.23 -11.50 -12.79
C ASN A 102 0.01 -12.38 -13.06
N THR A 103 1.04 -11.86 -13.73
CA THR A 103 2.31 -12.58 -13.93
C THR A 103 3.01 -12.91 -12.61
N LYS A 104 2.88 -12.04 -11.59
CA LYS A 104 3.40 -12.28 -10.23
C LYS A 104 2.50 -13.16 -9.36
N GLY A 105 1.37 -13.65 -9.87
CA GLY A 105 0.43 -14.49 -9.12
C GLY A 105 -0.34 -13.76 -8.00
N ARG A 106 -0.34 -12.43 -7.99
CA ARG A 106 -1.09 -11.63 -7.00
C ARG A 106 -2.58 -11.57 -7.31
N ILE A 107 -2.93 -11.60 -8.59
CA ILE A 107 -4.31 -11.58 -9.08
C ILE A 107 -4.46 -12.64 -10.16
N ASN A 108 -5.66 -13.18 -10.30
CA ASN A 108 -6.06 -14.02 -11.42
C ASN A 108 -6.83 -13.18 -12.43
N ARG A 109 -6.79 -13.57 -13.71
CA ARG A 109 -7.61 -12.97 -14.77
C ARG A 109 -8.47 -14.01 -15.47
N LEU A 110 -9.71 -13.65 -15.74
CA LEU A 110 -10.67 -14.40 -16.53
C LEU A 110 -11.08 -13.57 -17.74
N ARG A 111 -11.20 -14.22 -18.89
CA ARG A 111 -11.68 -13.55 -20.10
C ARG A 111 -13.20 -13.53 -20.09
N GLN A 112 -13.80 -12.35 -19.99
CA GLN A 112 -15.24 -12.16 -20.04
C GLN A 112 -15.58 -11.35 -21.31
N GLY A 113 -15.97 -12.06 -22.38
CA GLY A 113 -16.25 -11.45 -23.67
C GLY A 113 -15.05 -10.70 -24.26
N LYS A 114 -15.16 -9.38 -24.39
CA LYS A 114 -14.11 -8.49 -24.93
C LYS A 114 -13.18 -7.91 -23.86
N ALA A 115 -13.44 -8.13 -22.57
CA ALA A 115 -12.67 -7.56 -21.48
C ALA A 115 -12.02 -8.63 -20.59
N TRP A 116 -10.99 -8.23 -19.85
CA TRP A 116 -10.41 -9.02 -18.78
C TRP A 116 -11.06 -8.62 -17.46
N VAL A 117 -11.49 -9.62 -16.71
CA VAL A 117 -11.94 -9.47 -15.34
C VAL A 117 -10.87 -10.06 -14.42
N TYR A 118 -10.52 -9.32 -13.39
CA TYR A 118 -9.47 -9.66 -12.45
C TYR A 118 -10.07 -9.96 -11.08
N GLN A 119 -9.37 -10.79 -10.31
CA GLN A 119 -9.72 -11.10 -8.93
C GLN A 119 -8.43 -11.33 -8.14
N ILE A 120 -8.35 -10.92 -6.88
CA ILE A 120 -7.20 -11.22 -6.03
C ILE A 120 -7.02 -12.75 -5.94
N ALA A 121 -5.79 -13.22 -6.15
CA ALA A 121 -5.49 -14.63 -6.04
C ALA A 121 -5.57 -15.02 -4.55
N LYS A 122 -6.46 -15.94 -4.21
CA LYS A 122 -6.45 -16.56 -2.88
C LYS A 122 -5.12 -17.28 -2.74
N ILE A 123 -4.27 -16.82 -1.83
CA ILE A 123 -3.08 -17.56 -1.43
C ILE A 123 -3.58 -18.93 -0.95
N PRO A 124 -3.21 -20.05 -1.58
CA PRO A 124 -3.55 -21.35 -1.03
C PRO A 124 -2.84 -21.43 0.33
N GLN A 125 -3.63 -21.40 1.41
CA GLN A 125 -3.15 -21.76 2.73
C GLN A 125 -2.67 -23.21 2.62
N LYS A 126 -1.34 -23.38 2.58
CA LYS A 126 -0.72 -24.70 2.65
C LYS A 126 -0.92 -25.18 4.09
N THR A 127 -1.99 -25.93 4.30
CA THR A 127 -2.19 -26.71 5.52
C THR A 127 -1.23 -27.88 5.43
N ASP A 128 -0.10 -27.78 6.12
CA ASP A 128 0.72 -28.93 6.55
C ASP A 128 0.45 -29.17 8.03
#